data_AF-A0A853SZ25-F1
#
_entry.id   AF-A0A853SZ25-F1
#
_cell.length_a   1.000
_cell.length_b   1.000
_cell.length_c   1.000
_cell.angle_alpha   90.00
_cell.angle_beta   90.00
_cell.angle_gamma   90.00
#
_symmetry.space_group_name_H-M   'P 1'
#
loop_
_entity.id
_entity.type
_entity.pdbx_description
1 polymer ?
#
loop_
_entity_poly.entity_id
_entity_poly.type
_entity_poly.pdbx_seq_one_letter_code
_entity_poly.pdbx_strand_id
1 'polypeptide(L)'
;MTSTFLCRLLFPLAAAALLLAPAAVAQAAAPAPLTGNAEAGKAAFRKCASCHQVGPSARGGFGPKLTGVIGRKAGATTDYKYSAAMKNANIVWTEQNLAAFLKAPSDFIPGNNMRFWGIGNAQQVADLLAYLRTQQAVP
;
A
#
# COMPACT_ATOMS: atom_id res chain seq x y z
N MET A 1 40.78 4.16 73.67
CA MET A 1 40.86 4.23 72.20
C MET A 1 41.22 2.83 71.76
N THR A 2 40.34 1.93 71.28
CA THR A 2 39.42 2.05 70.14
C THR A 2 38.34 0.94 70.24
N SER A 3 37.08 1.36 70.25
CA SER A 3 35.89 0.57 69.85
C SER A 3 35.79 0.69 68.31
N THR A 4 35.21 -0.17 67.47
CA THR A 4 34.06 -1.08 67.62
C THR A 4 33.90 -1.82 66.27
N PHE A 5 33.63 -3.13 66.32
CA PHE A 5 32.54 -3.83 65.62
C PHE A 5 32.57 -4.07 64.10
N LEU A 6 32.64 -5.37 63.78
CA LEU A 6 31.97 -6.02 62.65
C LEU A 6 30.53 -5.50 62.47
N CYS A 7 30.15 -5.17 61.24
CA CYS A 7 28.76 -5.23 60.82
C CYS A 7 28.67 -5.87 59.43
N ARG A 8 28.22 -7.13 59.42
CA ARG A 8 27.75 -7.82 58.22
C ARG A 8 26.50 -7.08 57.74
N LEU A 9 26.55 -6.46 56.56
CA LEU A 9 25.34 -6.03 55.86
C LEU A 9 25.11 -6.93 54.66
N LEU A 10 24.18 -7.85 54.90
CA LEU A 10 23.43 -8.63 53.93
C LEU A 10 22.81 -7.66 52.90
N PHE A 11 23.25 -7.72 51.65
CA PHE A 11 22.54 -7.08 50.54
C PHE A 11 21.32 -7.94 50.19
N PRO A 12 20.09 -7.44 50.31
CA PRO A 12 18.94 -8.20 49.87
C PRO A 12 18.92 -8.21 48.33
N LEU A 13 18.85 -9.42 47.77
CA LEU A 13 18.48 -9.66 46.38
C LEU A 13 17.06 -9.13 46.16
N ALA A 14 16.95 -7.87 45.71
CA ALA A 14 15.69 -7.34 45.22
C ALA A 14 15.43 -7.93 43.83
N ALA A 15 14.65 -9.00 43.78
CA ALA A 15 14.12 -9.56 42.54
C ALA A 15 13.10 -8.56 41.95
N ALA A 16 13.54 -7.76 40.98
CA ALA A 16 12.66 -6.92 40.19
C ALA A 16 11.86 -7.80 39.21
N ALA A 17 10.65 -8.19 39.61
CA ALA A 17 9.70 -8.86 38.74
C ALA A 17 9.22 -7.87 37.67
N LEU A 18 9.85 -7.92 36.49
CA LEU A 18 9.47 -7.14 35.31
C LEU A 18 8.16 -7.72 34.76
N LEU A 19 7.03 -7.11 35.14
CA LEU A 19 5.72 -7.42 34.57
C LEU A 19 5.71 -7.00 33.09
N LEU A 20 5.95 -7.94 32.17
CA LEU A 20 5.67 -7.74 30.75
C LEU A 20 4.14 -7.66 30.57
N ALA A 21 3.61 -6.45 30.49
CA ALA A 21 2.27 -6.24 29.96
C ALA A 21 2.29 -6.47 28.44
N PRO A 22 1.40 -7.30 27.87
CA PRO A 22 1.32 -7.47 26.42
C PRO A 22 0.78 -6.17 25.81
N ALA A 23 1.60 -5.53 24.97
CA ALA A 23 1.14 -4.41 24.16
C ALA A 23 0.10 -4.94 23.15
N ALA A 24 -1.16 -4.57 23.35
CA ALA A 24 -2.23 -4.88 22.42
C ALA A 24 -1.95 -4.13 21.11
N VAL A 25 -1.49 -4.86 20.09
CA VAL A 25 -1.29 -4.31 18.74
C VAL A 25 -2.67 -4.11 18.13
N ALA A 26 -3.13 -2.86 18.06
CA ALA A 26 -4.37 -2.52 17.38
C ALA A 26 -4.19 -2.79 15.87
N GLN A 27 -4.81 -3.86 15.37
CA GLN A 27 -4.83 -4.14 13.94
C GLN A 27 -5.71 -3.09 13.25
N ALA A 28 -5.09 -2.15 12.53
CA ALA A 28 -5.83 -1.20 11.71
C ALA A 28 -6.62 -1.96 10.63
N ALA A 29 -7.95 -1.92 10.70
CA ALA A 29 -8.80 -2.50 9.68
C ALA A 29 -8.58 -1.77 8.35
N ALA A 30 -8.28 -2.53 7.29
CA ALA A 30 -8.23 -1.96 5.95
C ALA A 30 -9.62 -1.42 5.58
N PRO A 31 -9.69 -0.27 4.89
CA PRO A 31 -10.97 0.31 4.52
C PRO A 31 -11.71 -0.62 3.56
N ALA A 32 -13.05 -0.66 3.70
CA ALA A 32 -13.89 -1.53 2.89
C ALA A 32 -13.71 -1.26 1.37
N PRO A 33 -13.76 -2.30 0.54
CA PRO A 33 -13.64 -2.17 -0.90
C PRO A 33 -14.77 -1.32 -1.49
N LEU A 34 -14.47 -0.58 -2.56
CA LEU A 34 -15.52 0.08 -3.34
C LEU A 34 -16.39 -0.98 -4.03
N THR A 35 -17.71 -0.80 -3.97
CA THR A 35 -18.69 -1.68 -4.61
C THR A 35 -18.73 -1.41 -6.12
N GLY A 36 -18.30 -2.40 -6.91
CA GLY A 36 -18.27 -2.30 -8.37
C GLY A 36 -18.43 -3.66 -9.03
N ASN A 37 -18.73 -3.65 -10.33
CA ASN A 37 -18.91 -4.84 -11.16
C ASN A 37 -17.61 -5.12 -11.94
N ALA A 38 -16.99 -6.28 -11.69
CA ALA A 38 -15.71 -6.64 -12.32
C ALA A 38 -15.80 -6.88 -13.84
N GLU A 39 -16.95 -7.32 -14.36
CA GLU A 39 -17.16 -7.50 -15.79
C GLU A 39 -17.24 -6.14 -16.51
N ALA A 40 -18.00 -5.20 -15.95
CA ALA A 40 -18.01 -3.80 -16.40
C ALA A 40 -16.61 -3.17 -16.27
N GLY A 41 -15.88 -3.50 -15.20
CA GLY A 41 -14.52 -3.07 -14.95
C GLY A 41 -13.52 -3.56 -16.00
N LYS A 42 -13.67 -4.79 -16.49
CA LYS A 42 -12.87 -5.32 -17.60
C LYS A 42 -13.08 -4.49 -18.87
N ALA A 43 -14.31 -4.03 -19.14
CA ALA A 43 -14.58 -3.12 -20.24
C ALA A 43 -13.94 -1.73 -20.00
N ALA A 44 -14.01 -1.21 -18.77
CA ALA A 44 -13.36 0.05 -18.40
C ALA A 44 -11.82 0.00 -18.55
N PHE A 45 -11.21 -1.15 -18.29
CA PHE A 45 -9.77 -1.38 -18.44
C PHE A 45 -9.25 -1.17 -19.87
N ARG A 46 -10.13 -1.16 -20.89
CA ARG A 46 -9.75 -0.80 -22.27
C ARG A 46 -9.07 0.58 -22.37
N LYS A 47 -9.38 1.51 -21.45
CA LYS A 47 -8.71 2.82 -21.34
C LYS A 47 -7.24 2.72 -20.91
N CYS A 48 -6.87 1.61 -20.28
CA CYS A 48 -5.54 1.35 -19.72
C CYS A 48 -4.72 0.39 -20.60
N ALA A 49 -5.39 -0.46 -21.37
CA ALA A 49 -4.82 -1.61 -22.08
C ALA A 49 -3.79 -1.25 -23.16
N SER A 50 -3.77 -0.02 -23.67
CA SER A 50 -2.71 0.45 -24.58
C SER A 50 -1.36 0.62 -23.90
N CYS A 51 -1.35 0.86 -22.58
CA CYS A 51 -0.13 1.14 -21.83
C CYS A 51 0.21 0.05 -20.81
N HIS A 52 -0.82 -0.63 -20.28
CA HIS A 52 -0.70 -1.52 -19.15
C HIS A 52 -1.21 -2.92 -19.46
N GLN A 53 -0.60 -3.90 -18.80
CA GLN A 53 -1.01 -5.29 -18.84
C GLN A 53 -1.42 -5.78 -17.45
N VAL A 54 -2.31 -6.76 -17.42
CA VAL A 54 -2.75 -7.51 -16.22
C VAL A 54 -2.76 -9.00 -16.53
N GLY A 55 -2.68 -9.82 -15.49
CA GLY A 55 -2.64 -11.28 -15.58
C GLY A 55 -1.24 -11.88 -15.37
N PRO A 56 -1.11 -13.22 -15.47
CA PRO A 56 0.11 -13.95 -15.12
C PRO A 56 1.33 -13.59 -15.97
N SER A 57 1.11 -13.34 -17.26
CA SER A 57 2.19 -13.01 -18.22
C SER A 57 2.41 -11.50 -18.40
N ALA A 58 1.80 -10.67 -17.54
CA ALA A 58 1.87 -9.22 -17.68
C ALA A 58 3.28 -8.69 -17.44
N ARG A 59 3.72 -7.81 -18.34
CA ARG A 59 5.01 -7.11 -18.27
C ARG A 59 4.86 -5.62 -18.54
N GLY A 60 5.85 -4.86 -18.11
CA GLY A 60 5.95 -3.43 -18.41
C GLY A 60 6.12 -3.15 -19.90
N GLY A 61 5.68 -1.96 -20.31
CA GLY A 61 5.77 -1.42 -21.66
C GLY A 61 5.74 0.11 -21.60
N PHE A 62 4.69 0.73 -22.16
CA PHE A 62 4.47 2.18 -21.97
C PHE A 62 4.15 2.56 -20.52
N GLY A 63 3.56 1.63 -19.75
CA GLY A 63 3.42 1.69 -18.31
C GLY A 63 3.83 0.38 -17.62
N PRO A 64 3.92 0.35 -16.28
CA PRO A 64 4.18 -0.87 -15.51
C PRO A 64 3.01 -1.87 -15.61
N LYS A 65 3.26 -3.14 -15.29
CA LYS A 65 2.15 -4.10 -15.08
C LYS A 65 1.26 -3.69 -13.89
N LEU A 66 -0.02 -3.97 -14.01
CA LEU A 66 -1.03 -3.66 -12.98
C LEU A 66 -1.51 -4.90 -12.22
N THR A 67 -1.03 -6.10 -12.55
CA THR A 67 -1.24 -7.29 -11.72
C THR A 67 -0.74 -7.02 -10.29
N GLY A 68 -1.59 -7.25 -9.28
CA GLY A 68 -1.26 -7.01 -7.87
C GLY A 68 -1.02 -5.53 -7.54
N VAL A 69 -1.71 -4.59 -8.18
CA VAL A 69 -1.51 -3.15 -7.92
C VAL A 69 -2.11 -2.68 -6.60
N ILE A 70 -3.28 -3.21 -6.22
CA ILE A 70 -3.94 -2.85 -4.95
C ILE A 70 -3.08 -3.33 -3.78
N GLY A 71 -2.78 -2.43 -2.84
CA GLY A 71 -1.90 -2.67 -1.70
C GLY A 71 -0.40 -2.53 -2.00
N ARG A 72 0.00 -2.33 -3.26
CA ARG A 72 1.41 -2.16 -3.63
C ARG A 72 1.89 -0.73 -3.38
N LYS A 73 3.14 -0.55 -2.96
CA LYS A 73 3.79 0.77 -2.92
C LYS A 73 3.89 1.38 -4.33
N ALA A 74 3.62 2.67 -4.45
CA ALA A 74 3.79 3.40 -5.71
C ALA A 74 5.26 3.35 -6.19
N GLY A 75 5.45 3.20 -7.50
CA GLY A 75 6.80 3.18 -8.10
C GLY A 75 7.64 1.95 -7.79
N ALA A 76 7.07 0.86 -7.28
CA ALA A 76 7.84 -0.25 -6.71
C ALA A 76 8.14 -1.43 -7.66
N THR A 77 7.53 -1.49 -8.84
CA THR A 77 7.80 -2.62 -9.75
C THR A 77 9.13 -2.43 -10.48
N THR A 78 9.81 -3.53 -10.78
CA THR A 78 11.11 -3.52 -11.48
C THR A 78 10.98 -3.55 -13.00
N ASP A 79 9.77 -3.69 -13.53
CA ASP A 79 9.48 -3.82 -14.96
C ASP A 79 9.32 -2.47 -15.68
N TYR A 80 9.47 -1.34 -14.98
CA TYR A 80 9.23 -0.01 -15.54
C TYR A 80 10.10 1.09 -14.95
N LYS A 81 10.48 2.06 -15.78
CA LYS A 81 11.21 3.26 -15.36
C LYS A 81 10.24 4.37 -14.95
N TYR A 82 9.91 4.42 -13.67
CA TYR A 82 9.04 5.45 -13.10
C TYR A 82 9.63 6.87 -13.15
N SER A 83 8.76 7.89 -13.16
CA SER A 83 9.14 9.28 -12.93
C SER A 83 9.67 9.46 -11.49
N ALA A 84 10.44 10.52 -11.26
CA ALA A 84 10.91 10.86 -9.91
C ALA A 84 9.72 11.09 -8.95
N ALA A 85 8.68 11.79 -9.40
CA ALA A 85 7.47 12.04 -8.61
C ALA A 85 6.79 10.74 -8.15
N MET A 86 6.61 9.77 -9.06
CA MET A 86 5.96 8.51 -8.72
C MET A 86 6.78 7.67 -7.72
N LYS A 87 8.12 7.67 -7.84
CA LYS A 87 9.01 6.99 -6.88
C LYS A 87 8.96 7.64 -5.49
N ASN A 88 8.88 8.96 -5.45
CA ASN A 88 8.93 9.74 -4.22
C ASN A 88 7.55 10.00 -3.59
N ALA A 89 6.47 9.52 -4.21
CA ALA A 89 5.11 9.72 -3.74
C ALA A 89 4.87 9.13 -2.34
N ASN A 90 5.64 8.10 -1.95
CA ASN A 90 5.55 7.45 -0.63
C ASN A 90 4.15 6.99 -0.22
N ILE A 91 3.31 6.65 -1.21
CA ILE A 91 1.97 6.12 -0.98
C ILE A 91 1.89 4.61 -1.24
N VAL A 92 0.89 4.00 -0.63
CA VAL A 92 0.39 2.67 -0.98
C VAL A 92 -0.85 2.82 -1.85
N TRP A 93 -0.97 1.99 -2.88
CA TRP A 93 -2.15 1.93 -3.75
C TRP A 93 -3.32 1.24 -3.07
N THR A 94 -3.91 1.88 -2.06
CA THR A 94 -5.25 1.52 -1.58
C THR A 94 -6.28 1.80 -2.67
N GLU A 95 -7.48 1.23 -2.54
CA GLU A 95 -8.56 1.51 -3.50
C GLU A 95 -8.93 2.99 -3.51
N GLN A 96 -8.88 3.67 -2.37
CA GLN A 96 -9.14 5.10 -2.24
C GLN A 96 -8.07 5.93 -2.97
N ASN A 97 -6.79 5.60 -2.76
CA ASN A 97 -5.69 6.30 -3.42
C ASN A 97 -5.69 6.06 -4.93
N LEU A 98 -5.97 4.82 -5.36
CA LEU A 98 -6.13 4.51 -6.78
C LEU A 98 -7.34 5.25 -7.38
N ALA A 99 -8.47 5.30 -6.70
CA ALA A 99 -9.65 6.02 -7.18
C ALA A 99 -9.36 7.52 -7.35
N ALA A 100 -8.70 8.14 -6.37
CA ALA A 100 -8.28 9.54 -6.44
C ALA A 100 -7.29 9.79 -7.59
N PHE A 101 -6.27 8.93 -7.72
CA PHE A 101 -5.31 9.02 -8.81
C PHE A 101 -5.95 8.83 -10.18
N LEU A 102 -6.86 7.86 -10.33
CA LEU A 102 -7.57 7.60 -11.59
C LEU A 102 -8.54 8.72 -11.96
N LYS A 103 -9.01 9.53 -10.99
CA LYS A 103 -9.85 10.70 -11.27
C LYS A 103 -9.04 11.85 -11.88
N ALA A 104 -7.84 12.12 -11.35
CA ALA A 104 -6.97 13.19 -11.83
C ALA A 104 -5.49 12.87 -11.53
N PRO A 105 -4.78 12.13 -12.41
CA PRO A 105 -3.44 11.63 -12.10
C PRO A 105 -2.41 12.73 -11.86
N SER A 106 -2.44 13.76 -12.70
CA SER A 106 -1.52 14.89 -12.63
C SER A 106 -1.72 15.76 -11.39
N ASP A 107 -2.94 15.79 -10.84
CA ASP A 107 -3.25 16.54 -9.63
C ASP A 107 -2.89 15.72 -8.38
N PHE A 108 -3.14 14.42 -8.41
CA PHE A 108 -2.87 13.52 -7.28
C PHE A 108 -1.38 13.23 -7.11
N ILE A 109 -0.63 13.04 -8.20
CA ILE A 109 0.85 12.98 -8.18
C ILE A 109 1.38 13.93 -9.26
N PRO A 110 1.65 15.20 -8.90
CA PRO A 110 2.25 16.17 -9.81
C PRO A 110 3.61 15.70 -10.34
N GLY A 111 3.81 15.79 -11.66
CA GLY A 111 5.05 15.32 -12.31
C GLY A 111 5.14 13.81 -12.53
N ASN A 112 4.03 13.08 -12.40
CA ASN A 112 3.97 11.70 -12.87
C ASN A 112 3.95 11.63 -14.42
N ASN A 113 4.49 10.55 -14.99
CA ASN A 113 4.59 10.41 -16.45
C ASN A 113 3.36 9.74 -17.11
N MET A 114 2.31 9.40 -16.34
CA MET A 114 1.10 8.78 -16.87
C MET A 114 0.27 9.83 -17.59
N ARG A 115 0.33 9.81 -18.93
CA ARG A 115 -0.45 10.70 -19.81
C ARG A 115 -1.90 10.22 -19.88
N PHE A 116 -2.68 10.54 -18.85
CA PHE A 116 -4.07 10.14 -18.70
C PHE A 116 -4.91 11.28 -18.11
N TRP A 117 -6.02 11.62 -18.76
CA TRP A 117 -6.90 12.73 -18.35
C TRP A 117 -7.83 12.39 -17.18
N GLY A 118 -7.88 11.12 -16.78
CA GLY A 118 -8.69 10.66 -15.66
C GLY A 118 -10.05 10.08 -16.06
N ILE A 119 -10.77 9.57 -15.06
CA ILE A 119 -12.12 9.02 -15.14
C ILE A 119 -13.01 9.83 -14.19
N GLY A 120 -13.87 10.69 -14.74
CA GLY A 120 -14.79 11.50 -13.93
C GLY A 120 -15.95 10.72 -13.32
N ASN A 121 -16.32 9.57 -13.91
CA ASN A 121 -17.42 8.74 -13.43
C ASN A 121 -16.95 7.81 -12.29
N ALA A 122 -17.48 8.04 -11.08
CA ALA A 122 -17.10 7.27 -9.89
C ALA A 122 -17.45 5.78 -9.98
N GLN A 123 -18.59 5.42 -10.60
CA GLN A 123 -18.98 4.02 -10.77
C GLN A 123 -18.03 3.29 -11.72
N GLN A 124 -17.62 3.94 -12.82
CA GLN A 124 -16.63 3.36 -13.74
C GLN A 124 -15.28 3.13 -13.06
N VAL A 125 -14.87 4.02 -12.14
CA VAL A 125 -13.68 3.80 -11.30
C VAL A 125 -13.88 2.62 -10.36
N ALA A 126 -15.02 2.54 -9.66
CA ALA A 126 -15.31 1.42 -8.76
C ALA A 126 -15.33 0.07 -9.49
N ASP A 127 -15.92 0.01 -10.68
CA ASP A 127 -15.93 -1.17 -11.54
C ASP A 127 -14.51 -1.56 -11.97
N LEU A 128 -13.71 -0.59 -12.41
CA LEU A 128 -12.30 -0.82 -12.78
C LEU A 128 -11.50 -1.38 -11.60
N LEU A 129 -11.69 -0.84 -10.39
CA LEU A 129 -11.02 -1.36 -9.20
C LEU A 129 -11.51 -2.76 -8.83
N ALA A 130 -12.81 -3.05 -8.98
CA ALA A 130 -13.34 -4.40 -8.82
C ALA A 130 -12.67 -5.39 -9.79
N TYR A 131 -12.46 -4.99 -11.05
CA TYR A 131 -11.71 -5.80 -12.01
C TYR A 131 -10.23 -5.98 -11.60
N LEU A 132 -9.52 -4.91 -11.22
CA LEU A 132 -8.13 -5.01 -10.77
C LEU A 132 -7.96 -5.86 -9.50
N ARG A 133 -9.00 -5.96 -8.66
CA ARG A 133 -9.04 -6.88 -7.51
C ARG A 133 -9.03 -8.34 -7.94
N THR A 134 -9.61 -8.68 -9.09
CA THR A 134 -9.52 -10.04 -9.67
C THR A 134 -8.14 -10.34 -10.24
N GLN A 135 -7.28 -9.34 -10.38
CA GLN A 135 -5.93 -9.43 -10.98
C GLN A 135 -4.83 -9.35 -9.91
N GLN A 136 -5.14 -9.66 -8.64
CA GLN A 136 -4.11 -9.75 -7.61
C GLN A 136 -3.19 -10.94 -7.88
N ALA A 137 -1.91 -10.81 -7.51
CA ALA A 137 -1.04 -11.98 -7.49
C ALA A 137 -1.59 -12.96 -6.43
N VAL A 138 -1.58 -14.25 -6.75
CA VAL A 138 -1.78 -15.27 -5.73
C VAL A 138 -0.64 -15.10 -4.71
N PRO A 139 -0.91 -15.18 -3.39
CA PRO A 139 0.11 -15.08 -2.35
C PRO A 139 1.32 -15.97 -2.60
#